data_AF-A0A813E6V2-F1
#
_entry.id   AF-A0A813E6V2-F1
#
_cell.length_a   1.000
_cell.length_b   1.000
_cell.length_c   1.000
_cell.angle_alpha   90.00
_cell.angle_beta   90.00
_cell.angle_gamma   90.00
#
_symmetry.space_group_name_H-M   'P 1'
#
loop_
_entity.id
_entity.type
_entity.pdbx_description
1 polymer ?
#
loop_
_entity_poly.entity_id
_entity_poly.type
_entity_poly.pdbx_seq_one_letter_code
_entity_poly.pdbx_strand_id
1 'polypeptide(L)'
;MVTAQENGGSSGSNPVRVGLKTSAGELQKLLARSGAKHNVGGAEKLDLLMWLADQVRGSIEEKRRMQLTIEELMATLEREGMAPPAGPADAKSAISGLLALRRREIARLGYDADSAKDCQANDDCFELALANMPAQQVNDCFEVVLFDPMTKQSQPGETNHSSPSRALAVQGATGASSSLPGAVVEPPRSPAQAPQAAPDPGSDENRALRSDLAAVVVVV
;
A
#
# COMPACT_ATOMS: atom_id res chain seq x y z
N MET A 1 -35.34 33.60 -31.49
CA MET A 1 -35.01 32.17 -31.70
C MET A 1 -34.48 31.64 -30.38
N VAL A 2 -35.24 30.76 -29.74
CA VAL A 2 -34.98 30.20 -28.42
C VAL A 2 -34.55 28.75 -28.64
N THR A 3 -33.30 28.42 -28.32
CA THR A 3 -32.84 27.03 -28.27
C THR A 3 -32.74 26.61 -26.81
N ALA A 4 -33.74 25.86 -26.37
CA ALA A 4 -33.68 25.05 -25.16
C ALA A 4 -32.73 23.87 -25.43
N GLN A 5 -31.73 23.70 -24.58
CA GLN A 5 -30.85 22.54 -24.60
C GLN A 5 -31.20 21.67 -23.41
N GLU A 6 -31.67 20.46 -23.71
CA GLU A 6 -32.12 19.46 -22.76
C GLU A 6 -30.94 18.94 -21.93
N ASN A 7 -31.09 19.07 -20.61
CA ASN A 7 -30.15 18.55 -19.64
C ASN A 7 -30.47 17.07 -19.43
N GLY A 8 -29.80 16.20 -20.19
CA GLY A 8 -29.90 14.75 -20.07
C GLY A 8 -29.38 14.29 -18.72
N GLY A 9 -30.29 13.95 -17.81
CA GLY A 9 -30.00 13.30 -16.54
C GLY A 9 -29.37 11.92 -16.79
N SER A 10 -28.03 11.88 -16.76
CA SER A 10 -27.31 10.62 -16.71
C SER A 10 -27.56 10.00 -15.35
N SER A 11 -28.46 9.02 -15.33
CA SER A 11 -28.77 8.20 -14.15
C SER A 11 -27.52 7.40 -13.81
N GLY A 12 -26.64 8.00 -13.02
CA GLY A 12 -25.44 7.38 -12.50
C GLY A 12 -25.84 6.26 -11.54
N SER A 13 -26.07 5.07 -12.06
CA SER A 13 -26.09 3.85 -11.27
C SER A 13 -24.74 3.75 -10.57
N ASN A 14 -24.68 4.14 -9.29
CA ASN A 14 -23.51 3.92 -8.45
C ASN A 14 -23.25 2.41 -8.49
N PRO A 15 -22.14 1.95 -9.11
CA PRO A 15 -21.86 0.53 -9.14
C PRO A 15 -21.73 0.09 -7.68
N VAL A 16 -22.54 -0.90 -7.27
CA VAL A 16 -22.39 -1.55 -5.98
C VAL A 16 -20.93 -1.99 -5.90
N ARG A 17 -20.15 -1.31 -5.03
CA ARG A 17 -18.70 -1.49 -4.94
C ARG A 17 -18.43 -2.80 -4.22
N VAL A 18 -18.48 -3.88 -4.99
CA VAL A 18 -17.98 -5.20 -4.60
C VAL A 18 -16.52 -5.04 -4.18
N GLY A 19 -16.09 -5.75 -3.13
CA GLY A 19 -14.71 -5.69 -2.65
C GLY A 19 -13.67 -6.08 -3.70
N LEU A 20 -12.39 -6.02 -3.34
CA LEU A 20 -11.26 -6.27 -4.23
C LEU A 20 -11.47 -7.48 -5.16
N LYS A 21 -11.51 -7.19 -6.47
CA LYS A 21 -11.65 -8.18 -7.54
C LYS A 21 -10.36 -8.95 -7.76
N THR A 22 -9.23 -8.31 -7.50
CA THR A 22 -7.90 -8.92 -7.54
C THR A 22 -7.80 -10.00 -6.47
N SER A 23 -7.21 -11.14 -6.84
CA SER A 23 -7.03 -12.25 -5.92
C SER A 23 -5.94 -11.94 -4.89
N ALA A 24 -6.01 -12.57 -3.71
CA ALA A 24 -4.97 -12.39 -2.68
C ALA A 24 -3.59 -12.85 -3.20
N GLY A 25 -3.54 -13.94 -3.99
CA GLY A 25 -2.30 -14.43 -4.59
C GLY A 25 -1.67 -13.47 -5.59
N GLU A 26 -2.48 -12.74 -6.37
CA GLU A 26 -1.97 -11.68 -7.24
C GLU A 26 -1.41 -10.50 -6.44
N LEU A 27 -2.09 -10.05 -5.39
CA LEU A 27 -1.58 -8.99 -4.51
C LEU A 27 -0.27 -9.40 -3.84
N GLN A 28 -0.17 -10.65 -3.36
CA GLN A 28 1.08 -11.19 -2.81
C GLN A 28 2.20 -11.20 -3.85
N LYS A 29 1.91 -11.55 -5.11
CA LYS A 29 2.89 -11.50 -6.20
C LYS A 29 3.38 -10.08 -6.45
N LEU A 30 2.48 -9.10 -6.53
CA LEU A 30 2.85 -7.69 -6.71
C LEU A 30 3.69 -7.19 -5.54
N LEU A 31 3.31 -7.55 -4.31
CA LEU A 31 4.04 -7.20 -3.09
C LEU A 31 5.45 -7.83 -3.05
N ALA A 32 5.60 -9.08 -3.48
CA ALA A 32 6.91 -9.70 -3.60
C ALA A 32 7.79 -8.98 -4.62
N ARG A 33 7.20 -8.58 -5.77
CA ARG A 33 7.91 -7.84 -6.82
C ARG A 33 8.26 -6.40 -6.43
N SER A 34 7.48 -5.77 -5.54
CA SER A 34 7.82 -4.45 -4.98
C SER A 34 8.99 -4.49 -3.97
N GLY A 35 9.49 -5.68 -3.65
CA GLY A 35 10.62 -5.88 -2.74
C GLY A 35 10.23 -5.93 -1.26
N ALA A 36 8.93 -6.02 -0.95
CA ALA A 36 8.46 -6.15 0.42
C ALA A 36 8.84 -7.51 1.02
N LYS A 37 9.29 -7.50 2.28
CA LYS A 37 9.68 -8.70 3.06
C LYS A 37 8.66 -9.04 4.14
N HIS A 38 7.37 -8.81 3.87
CA HIS A 38 6.30 -9.07 4.83
C HIS A 38 6.00 -10.57 4.93
N ASN A 39 5.70 -11.04 6.14
CA ASN A 39 5.11 -12.36 6.31
C ASN A 39 3.63 -12.29 5.95
N VAL A 40 3.28 -12.81 4.77
CA VAL A 40 1.91 -12.77 4.22
C VAL A 40 0.99 -13.85 4.77
N GLY A 41 1.46 -14.68 5.71
CA GLY A 41 0.67 -15.74 6.32
C GLY A 41 -0.50 -15.19 7.13
N GLY A 42 -1.73 -15.45 6.67
CA GLY A 42 -2.96 -14.99 7.33
C GLY A 42 -3.34 -13.54 7.04
N ALA A 43 -2.61 -12.83 6.17
CA ALA A 43 -2.93 -11.47 5.76
C ALA A 43 -4.21 -11.44 4.90
N GLU A 44 -5.11 -10.51 5.20
CA GLU A 44 -6.29 -10.28 4.37
C GLU A 44 -5.92 -9.48 3.10
N LYS A 45 -6.84 -9.45 2.12
CA LYS A 45 -6.60 -8.72 0.87
C LYS A 45 -6.32 -7.23 1.11
N LEU A 46 -6.98 -6.63 2.10
CA LEU A 46 -6.77 -5.22 2.42
C LEU A 46 -5.35 -5.01 2.99
N ASP A 47 -4.89 -5.88 3.90
CA ASP A 47 -3.54 -5.79 4.46
C ASP A 47 -2.47 -5.82 3.35
N LEU A 48 -2.63 -6.76 2.40
CA LEU A 48 -1.74 -6.87 1.24
C LEU A 48 -1.76 -5.61 0.37
N LEU A 49 -2.92 -4.99 0.17
CA LEU A 49 -3.05 -3.75 -0.57
C LEU A 49 -2.40 -2.57 0.17
N MET A 50 -2.59 -2.47 1.48
CA MET A 50 -1.97 -1.43 2.30
C MET A 50 -0.45 -1.55 2.26
N TRP A 51 0.09 -2.74 2.48
CA TRP A 51 1.52 -3.00 2.39
C TRP A 51 2.09 -2.74 1.00
N LEU A 52 1.33 -3.05 -0.07
CA LEU A 52 1.75 -2.75 -1.43
C LEU A 52 1.86 -1.24 -1.65
N ALA A 53 0.85 -0.46 -1.24
CA ALA A 53 0.87 0.99 -1.36
C ALA A 53 2.02 1.62 -0.56
N ASP A 54 2.24 1.18 0.67
CA ASP A 54 3.33 1.66 1.52
C ASP A 54 4.71 1.29 0.96
N GLN A 55 4.87 0.07 0.44
CA GLN A 55 6.12 -0.38 -0.15
C GLN A 55 6.46 0.37 -1.44
N VAL A 56 5.47 0.63 -2.30
CA VAL A 56 5.65 1.41 -3.53
C VAL A 56 6.01 2.86 -3.17
N ARG A 57 5.27 3.48 -2.25
CA ARG A 57 5.56 4.82 -1.73
C ARG A 57 6.97 4.92 -1.18
N GLY A 58 7.34 4.03 -0.24
CA GLY A 58 8.67 4.04 0.37
C GLY A 58 9.78 3.82 -0.65
N SER A 59 9.56 2.98 -1.66
CA SER A 59 10.53 2.79 -2.74
C SER A 59 10.74 4.05 -3.57
N ILE A 60 9.70 4.83 -3.83
CA ILE A 60 9.82 6.10 -4.57
C ILE A 60 10.49 7.18 -3.72
N GLU A 61 10.10 7.31 -2.46
CA GLU A 61 10.70 8.28 -1.52
C GLU A 61 12.20 8.03 -1.32
N GLU A 62 12.59 6.75 -1.24
CA GLU A 62 13.99 6.34 -1.12
C GLU A 62 14.72 6.20 -2.46
N LYS A 63 14.04 6.42 -3.60
CA LYS A 63 14.57 6.21 -4.96
C LYS A 63 15.14 4.80 -5.17
N ARG A 64 14.50 3.81 -4.54
CA ARG A 64 14.83 2.39 -4.63
C ARG A 64 14.10 1.77 -5.82
N ARG A 65 14.85 1.00 -6.61
CA ARG A 65 14.29 0.24 -7.74
C ARG A 65 13.56 -0.99 -7.24
N MET A 66 12.43 -1.30 -7.88
CA MET A 66 11.59 -2.46 -7.61
C MET A 66 11.41 -3.29 -8.88
N GLN A 67 11.16 -4.60 -8.73
CA GLN A 67 10.92 -5.51 -9.85
C GLN A 67 9.46 -5.47 -10.33
N LEU A 68 8.60 -4.74 -9.65
CA LEU A 68 7.21 -4.50 -10.05
C LEU A 68 7.22 -3.56 -11.27
N THR A 69 6.57 -3.96 -12.36
CA THR A 69 6.47 -3.10 -13.56
C THR A 69 5.21 -2.23 -13.51
N ILE A 70 5.22 -1.13 -14.26
CA ILE A 70 4.07 -0.22 -14.35
C ILE A 70 2.87 -0.96 -14.95
N GLU A 71 3.09 -1.82 -15.96
CA GLU A 71 2.05 -2.58 -16.65
C GLU A 71 1.33 -3.55 -15.71
N GLU A 72 2.06 -4.23 -14.82
CA GLU A 72 1.44 -5.13 -13.84
C GLU A 72 0.57 -4.39 -12.83
N LEU A 73 1.05 -3.24 -12.36
CA LEU A 73 0.29 -2.39 -11.45
C LEU A 73 -0.96 -1.84 -12.16
N MET A 74 -0.81 -1.34 -13.39
CA MET A 74 -1.90 -0.83 -14.22
C MET A 74 -2.96 -1.89 -14.52
N ALA A 75 -2.56 -3.11 -14.89
CA ALA A 75 -3.50 -4.22 -15.13
C ALA A 75 -4.34 -4.54 -13.87
N THR A 76 -3.74 -4.39 -12.69
CA THR A 76 -4.45 -4.55 -11.41
C THR A 76 -5.48 -3.42 -11.22
N LEU A 77 -5.09 -2.17 -11.48
CA LEU A 77 -5.97 -1.01 -11.36
C LEU A 77 -7.13 -1.04 -12.36
N GLU A 78 -6.88 -1.47 -13.60
CA GLU A 78 -7.92 -1.67 -14.61
C GLU A 78 -9.00 -2.65 -14.14
N ARG A 79 -8.59 -3.78 -13.56
CA ARG A 79 -9.53 -4.76 -13.00
C ARG A 79 -10.40 -4.15 -11.90
N GLU A 80 -9.81 -3.29 -11.09
CA GLU A 80 -10.50 -2.58 -10.00
C GLU A 80 -11.33 -1.38 -10.48
N GLY A 81 -11.28 -1.02 -11.76
CA GLY A 81 -11.95 0.18 -12.29
C GLY A 81 -11.30 1.49 -11.86
N MET A 82 -10.00 1.45 -11.56
CA MET A 82 -9.15 2.57 -11.15
C MET A 82 -8.10 2.94 -12.21
N ALA A 83 -8.30 2.49 -13.45
CA ALA A 83 -7.41 2.85 -14.54
C ALA A 83 -7.48 4.36 -14.81
N PRO A 84 -6.33 5.01 -15.05
CA PRO A 84 -6.32 6.39 -15.51
C PRO A 84 -7.01 6.50 -16.90
N PRO A 85 -7.55 7.69 -17.23
CA PRO A 85 -8.18 7.92 -18.52
C PRO A 85 -7.20 7.66 -19.67
N ALA A 86 -7.73 7.22 -20.82
CA ALA A 86 -6.98 6.71 -21.97
C ALA A 86 -5.70 7.51 -22.26
N GLY A 87 -4.56 6.84 -22.14
CA GLY A 87 -3.22 7.42 -22.32
C GLY A 87 -2.12 6.36 -22.12
N PRO A 88 -0.86 6.71 -22.41
CA PRO A 88 0.27 5.84 -22.11
C PRO A 88 0.33 5.55 -20.61
N ALA A 89 0.71 4.33 -20.25
CA ALA A 89 0.88 3.93 -18.85
C ALA A 89 1.97 4.79 -18.19
N ASP A 90 1.54 5.69 -17.31
CA ASP A 90 2.40 6.61 -16.58
C ASP A 90 2.50 6.16 -15.12
N ALA A 91 3.72 6.10 -14.58
CA ALA A 91 3.94 5.63 -13.21
C ALA A 91 3.19 6.49 -12.20
N LYS A 92 3.17 7.82 -12.36
CA LYS A 92 2.46 8.70 -11.41
C LYS A 92 0.98 8.39 -11.39
N SER A 93 0.39 8.23 -12.57
CA SER A 93 -1.02 7.87 -12.73
C SER A 93 -1.34 6.50 -12.10
N ALA A 94 -0.45 5.51 -12.26
CA ALA A 94 -0.58 4.21 -11.60
C ALA A 94 -0.50 4.31 -10.07
N ILE A 95 0.42 5.11 -9.54
CA ILE A 95 0.56 5.32 -8.10
C ILE A 95 -0.67 6.03 -7.54
N SER A 96 -1.16 7.10 -8.17
CA SER A 96 -2.39 7.78 -7.76
C SER A 96 -3.60 6.84 -7.79
N GLY A 97 -3.68 5.96 -8.79
CA GLY A 97 -4.70 4.91 -8.86
C GLY A 97 -4.61 3.91 -7.69
N LEU A 98 -3.40 3.52 -7.30
CA LEU A 98 -3.17 2.63 -6.16
C LEU A 98 -3.58 3.26 -4.83
N LEU A 99 -3.27 4.55 -4.62
CA LEU A 99 -3.69 5.28 -3.42
C LEU A 99 -5.20 5.46 -3.39
N ALA A 100 -5.82 5.82 -4.53
CA ALA A 100 -7.27 5.90 -4.66
C ALA A 100 -7.97 4.55 -4.37
N LEU A 101 -7.36 3.43 -4.81
CA LEU A 101 -7.85 2.09 -4.51
C LEU A 101 -7.76 1.78 -3.01
N ARG A 102 -6.64 2.11 -2.35
CA ARG A 102 -6.48 1.96 -0.90
C ARG A 102 -7.55 2.72 -0.14
N ARG A 103 -7.72 4.02 -0.43
CA ARG A 103 -8.74 4.87 0.19
C ARG A 103 -10.15 4.31 0.02
N ARG A 104 -10.48 3.82 -1.18
CA ARG A 104 -11.77 3.17 -1.46
C ARG A 104 -12.02 1.99 -0.54
N GLU A 105 -11.06 1.08 -0.41
CA GLU A 105 -11.27 -0.15 0.37
C GLU A 105 -11.30 0.12 1.88
N ILE A 106 -10.48 1.04 2.38
CA ILE A 106 -10.54 1.51 3.78
C ILE A 106 -11.94 2.06 4.08
N ALA A 107 -12.45 2.95 3.23
CA ALA A 107 -13.78 3.53 3.39
C ALA A 107 -14.90 2.49 3.31
N ARG A 108 -14.76 1.46 2.44
CA ARG A 108 -15.75 0.39 2.27
C ARG A 108 -15.85 -0.51 3.50
N LEU A 109 -14.73 -0.83 4.12
CA LEU A 109 -14.68 -1.75 5.26
C LEU A 109 -14.99 -1.08 6.60
N GLY A 110 -15.16 0.24 6.61
CA GLY A 110 -15.51 0.98 7.83
C GLY A 110 -14.43 0.86 8.90
N TYR A 111 -13.16 0.86 8.48
CA TYR A 111 -12.04 0.98 9.41
C TYR A 111 -12.22 2.21 10.30
N ASP A 112 -11.59 2.17 11.47
CA ASP A 112 -11.65 3.25 12.44
C ASP A 112 -11.50 4.62 11.77
N ALA A 113 -12.39 5.55 12.11
CA ALA A 113 -12.48 6.85 11.43
C ALA A 113 -11.18 7.64 11.51
N ASP A 114 -10.38 7.44 12.55
CA ASP A 114 -9.09 8.11 12.72
C ASP A 114 -8.02 7.42 11.87
N SER A 115 -8.00 6.08 11.83
CA SER A 115 -7.12 5.33 10.91
C SER A 115 -7.37 5.68 9.43
N ALA A 116 -8.64 5.86 9.05
CA ALA A 116 -9.01 6.25 7.69
C ALA A 116 -8.56 7.67 7.35
N LYS A 117 -8.69 8.62 8.29
CA LYS A 117 -8.20 10.00 8.12
C LYS A 117 -6.68 10.07 8.04
N ASP A 118 -5.99 9.30 8.87
CA ASP A 118 -4.52 9.26 8.88
C ASP A 118 -3.99 8.68 7.56
N CYS A 119 -4.60 7.62 7.05
CA CYS A 119 -4.26 7.08 5.73
C CYS A 119 -4.53 8.12 4.63
N GLN A 120 -5.68 8.80 4.67
CA GLN A 120 -6.03 9.84 3.71
C GLN A 120 -5.01 10.99 3.72
N ALA A 121 -4.67 11.52 4.90
CA ALA A 121 -3.75 12.65 5.03
C ALA A 121 -2.34 12.30 4.54
N ASN A 122 -1.86 11.08 4.83
CA ASN A 122 -0.59 10.59 4.32
C ASN A 122 -0.62 10.44 2.79
N ASP A 123 -1.71 9.94 2.23
CA ASP A 123 -1.88 9.80 0.78
C ASP A 123 -1.90 11.15 0.08
N ASP A 124 -2.65 12.12 0.61
CA ASP A 124 -2.76 13.47 0.04
C ASP A 124 -1.40 14.20 0.07
N CYS A 125 -0.66 14.07 1.17
CA CYS A 125 0.69 14.62 1.30
C CYS A 125 1.65 13.99 0.26
N PHE A 126 1.59 12.68 0.10
CA PHE A 126 2.43 11.98 -0.87
C PHE A 126 2.01 12.27 -2.32
N GLU A 127 0.72 12.40 -2.65
CA GLU A 127 0.26 12.81 -3.98
C GLU A 127 0.76 14.20 -4.35
N LEU A 128 0.78 15.14 -3.40
CA LEU A 128 1.37 16.46 -3.59
C LEU A 128 2.88 16.38 -3.85
N ALA A 129 3.61 15.55 -3.11
CA ALA A 129 5.03 15.32 -3.35
C ALA A 129 5.27 14.68 -4.73
N LEU A 130 4.48 13.67 -5.09
CA LEU A 130 4.53 12.95 -6.37
C LEU A 130 4.27 13.89 -7.57
N ALA A 131 3.35 14.85 -7.43
CA ALA A 131 3.09 15.86 -8.45
C ALA A 131 4.36 16.68 -8.76
N ASN A 132 5.17 16.99 -7.74
CA ASN A 132 6.40 17.77 -7.86
C ASN A 132 7.63 16.95 -8.30
N MET A 133 7.60 15.61 -8.21
CA MET A 133 8.73 14.76 -8.65
C MET A 133 8.84 14.71 -10.19
N PRO A 134 10.04 14.67 -10.79
CA PRO A 134 10.18 14.42 -12.23
C PRO A 134 9.61 13.04 -12.62
N ALA A 135 8.84 12.97 -13.71
CA ALA A 135 8.23 11.71 -14.16
C ALA A 135 9.27 10.59 -14.41
N GLN A 136 10.44 10.96 -14.96
CA GLN A 136 11.54 10.02 -15.18
C GLN A 136 12.03 9.40 -13.87
N GLN A 137 12.20 10.20 -12.82
CA GLN A 137 12.66 9.70 -11.52
C GLN A 137 11.69 8.67 -10.92
N VAL A 138 10.39 8.90 -11.09
CA VAL A 138 9.36 7.95 -10.63
C VAL A 138 9.39 6.68 -11.50
N ASN A 139 9.48 6.83 -12.83
CA ASN A 139 9.57 5.70 -13.76
C ASN A 139 10.81 4.83 -13.52
N ASP A 140 11.96 5.43 -13.21
CA ASP A 140 13.23 4.72 -12.97
C ASP A 140 13.17 3.78 -11.75
N CYS A 141 12.20 4.00 -10.85
CA CYS A 141 11.94 3.12 -9.72
C CYS A 141 11.26 1.80 -10.16
N PHE A 142 10.50 1.80 -11.25
CA PHE A 142 9.84 0.61 -11.81
C PHE A 142 10.73 0.00 -12.88
N GLU A 143 11.74 -0.78 -12.46
CA GLU A 143 12.68 -1.37 -13.40
C GLU A 143 12.21 -2.77 -13.84
N VAL A 144 12.16 -2.97 -15.17
CA VAL A 144 12.27 -4.31 -15.75
C VAL A 144 13.71 -4.76 -15.56
N VAL A 145 14.01 -5.34 -14.40
CA VAL A 145 15.24 -6.10 -14.28
C VAL A 145 15.09 -7.23 -15.29
N LEU A 146 15.72 -7.07 -16.45
CA LEU A 146 16.02 -8.17 -17.35
C LEU A 146 16.86 -9.11 -16.50
N PHE A 147 16.17 -10.01 -15.81
CA PHE A 147 16.78 -11.06 -15.04
C PHE A 147 17.62 -11.80 -16.07
N ASP A 148 18.92 -11.60 -16.05
CA ASP A 148 19.84 -12.38 -16.83
C ASP A 148 20.01 -13.67 -16.01
N PRO A 149 19.35 -14.79 -16.37
CA PRO A 149 19.38 -16.00 -15.55
C PRO A 149 20.78 -16.68 -15.54
N MET A 150 21.83 -16.03 -16.05
CA MET A 150 23.09 -16.69 -16.39
C MET A 150 24.17 -16.68 -15.31
N THR A 151 23.93 -16.19 -14.09
CA THR A 151 24.94 -16.23 -13.02
C THR A 151 24.45 -16.96 -11.77
N LYS A 152 24.33 -18.29 -11.87
CA LYS A 152 24.95 -19.28 -10.96
C LYS A 152 24.49 -20.70 -11.31
N GLN A 153 25.00 -21.21 -12.44
CA GLN A 153 25.27 -22.64 -12.57
C GLN A 153 26.79 -22.83 -12.40
N SER A 154 27.22 -22.83 -11.15
CA SER A 154 28.55 -23.31 -10.77
C SER A 154 28.37 -24.35 -9.66
N GLN A 155 28.09 -25.57 -10.10
CA GLN A 155 28.47 -26.82 -9.44
C GLN A 155 29.36 -27.58 -10.45
N PRO A 156 30.16 -28.58 -10.07
CA PRO A 156 30.55 -29.06 -8.74
C PRO A 156 32.08 -29.24 -8.60
N GLY A 157 32.66 -28.84 -7.46
CA GLY A 157 34.01 -29.25 -7.08
C GLY A 157 33.94 -30.59 -6.36
N GLU A 158 34.24 -31.68 -7.06
CA GLU A 158 34.52 -32.99 -6.49
C GLU A 158 35.73 -32.93 -5.56
N THR A 159 35.58 -33.36 -4.30
CA THR A 159 36.61 -34.17 -3.65
C THR A 159 35.96 -35.28 -2.83
N ASN A 160 36.06 -36.48 -3.39
CA ASN A 160 36.06 -37.77 -2.69
C ASN A 160 36.74 -37.67 -1.33
N HIS A 161 36.08 -38.06 -0.22
CA HIS A 161 36.71 -38.83 0.86
C HIS A 161 35.65 -39.58 1.71
N SER A 162 35.61 -40.91 1.52
CA SER A 162 35.58 -41.95 2.56
C SER A 162 34.47 -41.99 3.64
N SER A 163 33.48 -42.88 3.43
CA SER A 163 32.89 -43.95 4.29
C SER A 163 33.31 -44.14 5.78
N PRO A 164 32.61 -44.95 6.62
CA PRO A 164 31.19 -45.41 6.63
C PRO A 164 30.54 -45.52 8.06
N SER A 165 29.29 -46.01 8.12
CA SER A 165 28.68 -46.88 9.15
C SER A 165 28.24 -46.37 10.55
N ARG A 166 26.92 -46.39 10.80
CA ARG A 166 26.16 -47.08 11.90
C ARG A 166 24.74 -46.49 11.97
N ALA A 167 23.69 -47.20 11.56
CA ALA A 167 22.96 -48.26 12.28
C ALA A 167 22.09 -47.75 13.46
N LEU A 168 20.84 -48.25 13.45
CA LEU A 168 19.84 -48.36 14.52
C LEU A 168 18.80 -47.23 14.70
N ALA A 169 17.62 -47.52 14.14
CA ALA A 169 16.32 -47.61 14.81
C ALA A 169 16.12 -46.94 16.18
N VAL A 170 15.04 -46.14 16.28
CA VAL A 170 14.12 -46.26 17.41
C VAL A 170 12.71 -45.83 17.00
N GLN A 171 11.75 -46.73 17.24
CA GLN A 171 10.30 -46.47 17.27
C GLN A 171 9.91 -46.07 18.69
N GLY A 172 8.84 -45.28 18.83
CA GLY A 172 8.21 -44.93 20.11
C GLY A 172 8.12 -43.41 20.27
N ALA A 173 7.07 -42.81 20.83
CA ALA A 173 5.93 -43.35 21.53
C ALA A 173 4.79 -42.32 21.52
N THR A 174 3.58 -42.84 21.52
CA THR A 174 2.35 -42.19 22.02
C THR A 174 2.54 -41.67 23.45
N GLY A 175 2.04 -40.48 23.78
CA GLY A 175 1.95 -40.07 25.18
C GLY A 175 1.36 -38.68 25.45
N ALA A 176 0.18 -38.70 26.07
CA ALA A 176 -0.40 -37.76 27.04
C ALA A 176 -0.47 -36.24 26.71
N SER A 177 -1.64 -35.60 26.69
CA SER A 177 -2.61 -35.41 27.78
C SER A 177 -2.07 -34.57 28.95
N SER A 178 -2.50 -33.30 29.00
CA SER A 178 -2.61 -32.40 30.17
C SER A 178 -3.23 -31.08 29.64
N SER A 179 -4.55 -30.87 29.67
CA SER A 179 -5.33 -30.38 30.82
C SER A 179 -4.56 -29.46 31.75
N LEU A 180 -4.78 -28.14 31.65
CA LEU A 180 -4.97 -27.26 32.81
C LEU A 180 -5.97 -26.13 32.52
N PRO A 181 -6.77 -25.71 33.52
CA PRO A 181 -7.86 -24.76 33.43
C PRO A 181 -7.46 -23.32 33.79
N GLY A 182 -8.26 -22.37 33.33
CA GLY A 182 -8.74 -21.23 34.12
C GLY A 182 -7.70 -20.26 34.70
N ALA A 183 -7.48 -19.15 33.99
CA ALA A 183 -7.17 -17.88 34.64
C ALA A 183 -8.14 -16.83 34.09
N VAL A 184 -9.22 -16.61 34.84
CA VAL A 184 -10.01 -15.39 34.73
C VAL A 184 -9.10 -14.27 35.22
N VAL A 185 -8.64 -13.40 34.33
CA VAL A 185 -7.97 -12.16 34.71
C VAL A 185 -8.91 -11.02 34.38
N GLU A 186 -9.45 -10.47 35.46
CA GLU A 186 -10.34 -9.32 35.50
C GLU A 186 -9.60 -8.08 34.99
N PRO A 187 -10.22 -7.23 34.15
CA PRO A 187 -9.61 -6.00 33.67
C PRO A 187 -9.56 -4.94 34.79
N PRO A 188 -8.40 -4.31 35.06
CA PRO A 188 -8.36 -3.17 35.96
C PRO A 188 -9.08 -1.96 35.33
N ARG A 189 -10.10 -1.54 36.08
CA ARG A 189 -10.91 -0.33 35.95
C ARG A 189 -10.13 0.91 35.50
N SER A 190 -10.71 1.62 34.53
CA SER A 190 -10.41 3.00 34.17
C SER A 190 -10.48 3.94 35.39
N PRO A 191 -9.46 4.76 35.64
CA PRO A 191 -9.60 5.95 36.47
C PRO A 191 -9.88 7.20 35.62
N ALA A 192 -11.00 7.83 35.96
CA ALA A 192 -11.17 9.27 36.05
C ALA A 192 -10.91 10.13 34.80
N GLN A 193 -12.01 10.39 34.12
CA GLN A 193 -12.25 11.56 33.28
C GLN A 193 -12.06 12.85 34.12
N ALA A 194 -11.02 13.62 33.79
CA ALA A 194 -10.79 14.96 34.34
C ALA A 194 -11.59 16.00 33.52
N PRO A 195 -12.04 17.10 34.16
CA PRO A 195 -12.99 18.05 33.58
C PRO A 195 -12.42 18.85 32.42
N GLN A 196 -13.29 19.03 31.41
CA GLN A 196 -13.09 19.89 30.26
C GLN A 196 -12.77 21.34 30.70
N ALA A 197 -11.60 21.83 30.29
CA ALA A 197 -11.31 23.25 30.29
C ALA A 197 -12.04 23.90 29.11
N ALA A 198 -12.77 24.97 29.38
CA ALA A 198 -13.51 25.75 28.41
C ALA A 198 -12.57 26.35 27.34
N PRO A 199 -12.98 26.43 26.07
CA PRO A 199 -12.28 27.24 25.07
C PRO A 199 -12.56 28.72 25.33
N ASP A 200 -11.47 29.46 25.55
CA ASP A 200 -11.39 30.91 25.63
C ASP A 200 -11.80 31.54 24.28
N PRO A 201 -12.87 32.37 24.21
CA PRO A 201 -13.23 33.08 22.99
C PRO A 201 -12.53 34.45 22.99
N GLY A 202 -11.27 34.49 22.60
CA GLY A 202 -10.56 35.76 22.56
C GLY A 202 -9.20 35.70 21.89
N SER A 203 -9.08 36.45 20.79
CA SER A 203 -7.82 36.91 20.17
C SER A 203 -7.27 36.02 19.05
N ASP A 204 -7.74 36.27 17.83
CA ASP A 204 -6.80 36.29 16.70
C ASP A 204 -7.14 37.45 15.75
N GLU A 205 -6.74 38.62 16.24
CA GLU A 205 -6.49 39.84 15.50
C GLU A 205 -5.22 39.63 14.66
N ASN A 206 -5.30 38.93 13.53
CA ASN A 206 -4.21 38.97 12.54
C ASN A 206 -4.63 38.59 11.11
N ARG A 207 -5.69 39.23 10.62
CA ARG A 207 -6.05 39.20 9.20
C ARG A 207 -5.85 40.57 8.57
N ALA A 208 -4.60 41.01 8.50
CA ALA A 208 -4.18 42.03 7.56
C ALA A 208 -2.68 41.93 7.32
N LEU A 209 -2.29 42.09 6.06
CA LEU A 209 -0.92 42.31 5.56
C LEU A 209 -0.07 41.05 5.34
N ARG A 210 -0.25 40.44 4.18
CA ARG A 210 0.85 40.36 3.20
C ARG A 210 0.32 40.05 1.80
N SER A 211 0.06 41.15 1.09
CA SER A 211 0.21 41.25 -0.36
C SER A 211 1.62 40.81 -0.77
N ASP A 212 1.74 40.38 -2.03
CA ASP A 212 2.93 40.49 -2.87
C ASP A 212 4.23 39.86 -2.36
N LEU A 213 4.56 38.68 -2.89
CA LEU A 213 5.93 38.45 -3.34
C LEU A 213 5.99 37.50 -4.55
N ALA A 214 6.04 38.15 -5.70
CA ALA A 214 6.85 37.87 -6.88
C ALA A 214 7.62 36.53 -6.97
N ALA A 215 7.43 35.89 -8.12
CA ALA A 215 8.48 35.40 -9.02
C ALA A 215 9.82 34.99 -8.39
N VAL A 216 10.07 33.68 -8.35
CA VAL A 216 11.43 33.15 -8.42
C VAL A 216 11.55 32.29 -9.66
N VAL A 217 12.16 32.92 -10.67
CA VAL A 217 12.91 32.28 -11.74
C VAL A 217 13.99 31.40 -11.12
N VAL A 218 14.02 30.11 -11.48
CA VAL A 218 15.27 29.36 -11.47
C VAL A 218 15.48 28.79 -12.87
N VAL A 219 16.32 29.52 -13.60
CA VAL A 219 17.19 29.00 -14.65
C VAL A 219 18.26 28.17 -13.93
N VAL A 220 18.44 26.91 -14.31
CA VAL A 220 19.67 26.28 -14.86
C VAL A 220 19.29 24.85 -15.23
#